data_AF-A0A1X7ST11-F1
#
_entry.id   AF-A0A1X7ST11-F1
#
_cell.length_a   1.000
_cell.length_b   1.000
_cell.length_c   1.000
_cell.angle_alpha   90.00
_cell.angle_beta   90.00
_cell.angle_gamma   90.00
#
_symmetry.space_group_name_H-M   'P 1'
#
loop_
_entity.id
_entity.type
_entity.pdbx_description
1 polymer ?
#
loop_
_entity_poly.entity_id
_entity_poly.type
_entity_poly.pdbx_seq_one_letter_code
_entity_poly.pdbx_strand_id
1 'polypeptide(L)'
;MHCSGTLLDYEFHFLWPIAEHMKYPWVSLVKPLINILSEQKLFYSASLNKWQTLEQSRFIPSPLFSITDKCSFPEEALSILQLPVVSLPPDHMQQLQNLNDSLHVLNENEFTSCFLSNIASFDAHIQIRNEIIFCMLLAIAMSEQIDPNKYENVKSEIKKFPCIPCSPNGRNLKVANQLIDPDVFTDIFDPDDAMFPLSSFYQNSLVRHILFEFGMMSEKLSMDIIIRSAETIESIIVIDKRKAMKRVKAILQYITSPVPDELKKMRFLPVLPKPEDYFIHWKGEGHMLLSPNELICDSRSKAIDTAFIVGSQRAILNTDSVSDGGCGTVRSRVIKLLEIATKPSFDEVLEHFNTLICSFKPPASNGHYELIDKMCHKMYAFWMNHLIMCNLSHYQSITINHLYGQVKLLFVHGM
;
A
#
# COMPACT_ATOMS: atom_id res chain seq x y z
N MET A 1 -57.01 23.03 -0.23
CA MET A 1 -57.81 21.94 0.38
C MET A 1 -58.86 21.51 -0.62
N HIS A 2 -58.82 20.26 -1.08
CA HIS A 2 -60.00 19.65 -1.73
C HIS A 2 -60.98 19.21 -0.63
N CYS A 3 -62.27 19.09 -0.94
CA CYS A 3 -63.35 18.78 0.01
C CYS A 3 -63.27 17.37 0.66
N SER A 4 -62.15 16.65 0.53
CA SER A 4 -61.94 15.27 1.02
C SER A 4 -61.01 15.14 2.22
N GLY A 5 -60.46 16.24 2.76
CA GLY A 5 -59.67 16.21 4.00
C GLY A 5 -58.29 15.52 3.92
N THR A 6 -57.95 14.92 2.78
CA THR A 6 -56.60 14.45 2.45
C THR A 6 -55.80 15.57 1.79
N LEU A 7 -54.65 15.92 2.38
CA LEU A 7 -53.63 16.70 1.68
C LEU A 7 -53.18 15.85 0.48
N LEU A 8 -53.44 16.34 -0.73
CA LEU A 8 -52.77 15.85 -1.93
C LEU A 8 -51.26 16.03 -1.74
N ASP A 9 -50.48 15.12 -2.32
CA ASP A 9 -49.03 15.23 -2.43
C ASP A 9 -48.73 16.45 -3.31
N TYR A 10 -48.65 17.62 -2.67
CA TYR A 10 -48.48 18.90 -3.31
C TYR A 10 -47.08 19.39 -2.98
N GLU A 11 -46.28 19.57 -4.03
CA GLU A 11 -45.01 20.26 -3.92
C GLU A 11 -45.22 21.64 -3.30
N PHE A 12 -44.50 21.93 -2.22
CA PHE A 12 -44.76 23.11 -1.37
C PHE A 12 -44.60 24.45 -2.10
N HIS A 13 -43.84 24.44 -3.19
CA HIS A 13 -43.55 25.59 -4.03
C HIS A 13 -44.57 25.81 -5.16
N PHE A 14 -45.49 24.87 -5.41
CA PHE A 14 -46.42 24.95 -6.56
C PHE A 14 -47.32 26.20 -6.53
N LEU A 15 -47.69 26.66 -5.33
CA LEU A 15 -48.53 27.85 -5.16
C LEU A 15 -47.72 29.15 -5.12
N TRP A 16 -46.40 29.08 -5.27
CA TRP A 16 -45.56 30.27 -5.18
C TRP A 16 -45.62 31.03 -6.51
N PRO A 17 -45.85 32.35 -6.47
CA PRO A 17 -45.94 33.13 -7.68
C PRO A 17 -44.59 33.20 -8.40
N ILE A 18 -44.60 33.01 -9.73
CA ILE A 18 -43.44 33.24 -10.60
C ILE A 18 -43.67 34.56 -11.34
N ALA A 19 -42.83 35.56 -11.08
CA ALA A 19 -42.94 36.93 -11.57
C ALA A 19 -43.00 37.01 -13.09
N GLU A 20 -42.24 36.15 -13.79
CA GLU A 20 -42.21 36.08 -15.25
C GLU A 20 -43.58 35.71 -15.86
N HIS A 21 -44.39 34.93 -15.13
CA HIS A 21 -45.72 34.52 -15.56
C HIS A 21 -46.83 35.50 -15.14
N MET A 22 -46.49 36.59 -14.45
CA MET A 22 -47.46 37.53 -13.89
C MET A 22 -47.59 38.82 -14.69
N LYS A 23 -48.82 39.33 -14.79
CA LYS A 23 -49.12 40.66 -15.35
C LYS A 23 -49.16 41.71 -14.26
N TYR A 24 -48.91 42.97 -14.63
CA TYR A 24 -49.15 44.12 -13.76
C TYR A 24 -50.63 44.17 -13.30
N PRO A 25 -50.93 44.53 -12.03
CA PRO A 25 -50.01 44.93 -10.95
C PRO A 25 -49.47 43.77 -10.10
N TRP A 26 -49.88 42.53 -10.38
CA TRP A 26 -49.56 41.36 -9.55
C TRP A 26 -48.07 41.05 -9.45
N VAL A 27 -47.31 41.29 -10.52
CA VAL A 27 -45.85 41.16 -10.52
C VAL A 27 -45.18 42.01 -9.43
N SER A 28 -45.73 43.20 -9.13
CA SER A 28 -45.21 44.10 -8.09
C SER A 28 -45.44 43.57 -6.66
N LEU A 29 -46.33 42.59 -6.49
CA LEU A 29 -46.62 41.97 -5.20
C LEU A 29 -45.70 40.78 -4.87
N VAL A 30 -44.97 40.25 -5.86
CA VAL A 30 -44.12 39.05 -5.69
C VAL A 30 -42.99 39.31 -4.68
N LYS A 31 -42.26 40.41 -4.81
CA LYS A 31 -41.15 40.74 -3.90
C LYS A 31 -41.61 40.95 -2.45
N PRO A 32 -42.64 41.78 -2.16
CA PRO A 32 -43.20 41.89 -0.81
C PRO A 32 -43.66 40.54 -0.23
N LEU A 33 -44.28 39.69 -1.05
CA LEU A 33 -44.72 38.37 -0.61
C LEU A 33 -43.52 37.49 -0.23
N ILE A 34 -42.51 37.37 -1.09
CA ILE A 34 -41.31 36.55 -0.81
C ILE A 34 -40.61 37.01 0.48
N ASN A 35 -40.55 38.32 0.73
CA ASN A 35 -40.00 38.84 1.97
C ASN A 35 -40.80 38.38 3.20
N ILE A 36 -42.13 38.44 3.15
CA ILE A 36 -42.98 37.93 4.24
C ILE A 36 -42.80 36.43 4.42
N LEU A 37 -42.71 35.67 3.33
CA LEU A 37 -42.52 34.22 3.36
C LEU A 37 -41.14 33.83 3.90
N SER A 38 -40.11 34.66 3.73
CA SER A 38 -38.74 34.35 4.17
C SER A 38 -38.58 34.17 5.68
N GLU A 39 -39.41 34.86 6.46
CA GLU A 39 -39.42 34.79 7.93
C GLU A 39 -40.23 33.59 8.46
N GLN A 40 -41.01 32.94 7.59
CA GLN A 40 -41.88 31.83 7.95
C GLN A 40 -41.23 30.49 7.68
N LYS A 41 -41.61 29.47 8.46
CA LYS A 41 -41.15 28.08 8.26
C LYS A 41 -41.88 27.43 7.07
N LEU A 42 -41.54 27.85 5.85
CA LEU A 42 -42.20 27.45 4.61
C LEU A 42 -41.26 26.79 3.60
N PHE A 43 -39.98 26.62 3.95
CA PHE A 43 -39.00 25.96 3.11
C PHE A 43 -38.77 24.54 3.64
N TYR A 44 -39.28 23.54 2.93
CA TYR A 44 -39.18 22.15 3.38
C TYR A 44 -37.82 21.57 3.00
N SER A 45 -37.10 21.07 4.01
CA SER A 45 -35.83 20.37 3.82
C SER A 45 -36.03 18.88 3.98
N ALA A 46 -35.90 18.14 2.87
CA ALA A 46 -36.07 16.69 2.85
C ALA A 46 -34.99 15.97 3.68
N SER A 47 -33.75 16.46 3.64
CA SER A 47 -32.62 15.91 4.39
C SER A 47 -32.80 15.98 5.91
N LEU A 48 -33.53 16.98 6.40
CA LEU A 48 -33.83 17.16 7.83
C LEU A 48 -35.27 16.82 8.21
N ASN A 49 -36.11 16.44 7.23
CA ASN A 49 -37.54 16.18 7.39
C ASN A 49 -38.26 17.27 8.19
N LYS A 50 -37.96 18.55 7.89
CA LYS A 50 -38.50 19.69 8.64
C LYS A 50 -38.67 20.95 7.80
N TRP A 51 -39.66 21.76 8.18
CA TRP A 51 -39.88 23.09 7.65
C TRP A 51 -38.96 24.12 8.30
N GLN A 52 -38.37 24.98 7.47
CA GLN A 52 -37.34 25.94 7.84
C GLN A 52 -37.68 27.33 7.32
N THR A 53 -37.07 28.35 7.94
CA THR A 53 -37.06 29.71 7.40
C THR A 53 -36.06 29.82 6.26
N LEU A 54 -36.09 30.92 5.51
CA LEU A 54 -35.14 31.16 4.43
C LEU A 54 -33.69 31.19 4.97
N GLU A 55 -33.47 31.87 6.10
CA GLU A 55 -32.15 32.02 6.75
C GLU A 55 -31.54 30.68 7.19
N GLN A 56 -32.39 29.74 7.61
CA GLN A 56 -31.96 28.41 8.07
C GLN A 56 -31.66 27.46 6.90
N SER A 57 -32.14 27.78 5.71
CA SER A 57 -32.11 26.89 4.54
C SER A 57 -30.86 27.10 3.70
N ARG A 58 -30.42 26.02 3.05
CA ARG A 58 -29.39 26.03 2.00
C ARG A 58 -30.00 25.57 0.70
N PHE A 59 -29.69 26.24 -0.39
CA PHE A 59 -30.28 25.92 -1.69
C PHE A 59 -29.23 25.36 -2.64
N ILE A 60 -29.65 24.41 -3.48
CA ILE A 60 -28.80 23.81 -4.50
C ILE A 60 -29.46 24.09 -5.87
N PRO A 61 -28.83 24.91 -6.75
CA PRO A 61 -29.43 25.31 -8.02
C PRO A 61 -29.39 24.20 -9.08
N SER A 62 -28.46 23.27 -8.94
CA SER A 62 -28.30 22.07 -9.78
C SER A 62 -27.61 21.00 -8.95
N PRO A 63 -27.81 19.70 -9.22
CA PRO A 63 -27.18 18.63 -8.45
C PRO A 63 -25.66 18.87 -8.34
N LEU A 64 -25.12 18.77 -7.13
CA LEU A 64 -23.69 19.00 -6.89
C LEU A 64 -22.85 18.07 -7.75
N PHE A 65 -21.77 18.57 -8.34
CA PHE A 65 -20.89 17.77 -9.21
C PHE A 65 -21.61 17.14 -10.43
N SER A 66 -22.75 17.66 -10.86
CA SER A 66 -23.47 17.14 -12.04
C SER A 66 -22.63 17.30 -13.31
N ILE A 67 -22.22 16.18 -13.92
CA ILE A 67 -21.58 16.20 -15.25
C ILE A 67 -22.19 15.11 -16.14
N THR A 68 -22.98 15.55 -17.14
CA THR A 68 -23.39 14.78 -18.34
C THR A 68 -23.97 13.38 -18.06
N ASP A 69 -24.93 13.24 -17.15
CA ASP A 69 -25.69 12.00 -16.89
C ASP A 69 -24.85 10.76 -16.48
N LYS A 70 -23.54 10.93 -16.20
CA LYS A 70 -22.61 9.82 -15.91
C LYS A 70 -22.40 9.53 -14.42
N CYS A 71 -22.72 10.49 -13.54
CA CYS A 71 -22.69 10.35 -12.09
C CYS A 71 -23.88 11.13 -11.54
N SER A 72 -24.70 10.47 -10.72
CA SER A 72 -25.70 11.13 -9.88
C SER A 72 -25.10 11.35 -8.50
N PHE A 73 -25.16 12.58 -8.01
CA PHE A 73 -24.77 12.86 -6.64
C PHE A 73 -25.74 12.16 -5.67
N PRO A 74 -25.25 11.39 -4.68
CA PRO A 74 -26.12 10.69 -3.73
C PRO A 74 -26.70 11.69 -2.71
N GLU A 75 -27.96 12.08 -2.90
CA GLU A 75 -28.64 13.07 -2.04
C GLU A 75 -28.75 12.65 -0.57
N GLU A 76 -28.67 11.35 -0.28
CA GLU A 76 -28.60 10.80 1.08
C GLU A 76 -27.42 11.36 1.87
N ALA A 77 -26.36 11.81 1.19
CA ALA A 77 -25.24 12.51 1.80
C ALA A 77 -25.66 13.76 2.58
N LEU A 78 -26.65 14.49 2.08
CA LEU A 78 -27.18 15.70 2.70
C LEU A 78 -27.88 15.37 4.02
N SER A 79 -28.59 14.24 4.06
CA SER A 79 -29.23 13.71 5.28
C SER A 79 -28.19 13.24 6.30
N ILE A 80 -27.15 12.52 5.86
CA ILE A 80 -26.08 12.05 6.76
C ILE A 80 -25.35 13.24 7.39
N LEU A 81 -25.06 14.28 6.61
CA LEU A 81 -24.42 15.51 7.08
C LEU A 81 -25.37 16.45 7.83
N GLN A 82 -26.66 16.12 7.92
CA GLN A 82 -27.69 16.98 8.52
C GLN A 82 -27.70 18.40 7.94
N LEU A 83 -27.47 18.51 6.63
CA LEU A 83 -27.48 19.80 5.93
C LEU A 83 -28.93 20.25 5.69
N PRO A 84 -29.30 21.51 5.98
CA PRO A 84 -30.65 22.02 5.79
C PRO A 84 -30.96 22.38 4.33
N VAL A 85 -30.79 21.40 3.42
CA VAL A 85 -30.95 21.63 1.98
C VAL A 85 -32.42 21.68 1.59
N VAL A 86 -32.77 22.65 0.75
CA VAL A 86 -34.07 22.85 0.13
C VAL A 86 -33.88 22.84 -1.38
N SER A 87 -34.57 21.92 -2.05
CA SER A 87 -34.59 21.82 -3.52
C SER A 87 -35.78 22.59 -4.07
N LEU A 88 -35.56 23.35 -5.14
CA LEU A 88 -36.58 24.13 -5.83
C LEU A 88 -36.42 23.96 -7.35
N PRO A 89 -37.50 24.06 -8.13
CA PRO A 89 -37.39 24.09 -9.57
C PRO A 89 -36.59 25.31 -10.06
N PRO A 90 -35.97 25.23 -11.25
CA PRO A 90 -35.08 26.28 -11.77
C PRO A 90 -35.69 27.69 -11.74
N ASP A 91 -36.93 27.86 -12.20
CA ASP A 91 -37.62 29.16 -12.25
C ASP A 91 -37.82 29.76 -10.85
N HIS A 92 -38.16 28.94 -9.86
CA HIS A 92 -38.33 29.36 -8.48
C HIS A 92 -36.98 29.73 -7.84
N MET A 93 -35.95 28.95 -8.13
CA MET A 93 -34.59 29.19 -7.63
C MET A 93 -34.02 30.50 -8.20
N GLN A 94 -34.15 30.72 -9.51
CA GLN A 94 -33.70 31.94 -10.18
C GLN A 94 -34.44 33.17 -9.66
N GLN A 95 -35.77 33.07 -9.46
CA GLN A 95 -36.53 34.16 -8.86
C GLN A 95 -36.03 34.49 -7.45
N LEU A 96 -35.80 33.49 -6.59
CA LEU A 96 -35.31 33.73 -5.23
C LEU A 96 -33.92 34.38 -5.23
N GLN A 97 -33.01 33.92 -6.08
CA GLN A 97 -31.69 34.53 -6.24
C GLN A 97 -31.78 36.00 -6.67
N ASN A 98 -32.68 36.33 -7.61
CA ASN A 98 -32.88 37.70 -8.08
C ASN A 98 -33.51 38.63 -7.02
N LEU A 99 -34.28 38.06 -6.09
CA LEU A 99 -35.01 38.84 -5.09
C LEU A 99 -34.26 38.99 -3.77
N ASN A 100 -33.32 38.10 -3.48
CA ASN A 100 -32.62 38.06 -2.20
C ASN A 100 -31.12 37.78 -2.34
N ASP A 101 -30.31 38.84 -2.21
CA ASP A 101 -28.85 38.78 -2.27
C ASP A 101 -28.21 37.98 -1.11
N SER A 102 -28.94 37.74 -0.02
CA SER A 102 -28.48 36.97 1.15
C SER A 102 -28.84 35.49 1.09
N LEU A 103 -29.37 35.00 -0.04
CA LEU A 103 -29.70 33.59 -0.23
C LEU A 103 -28.44 32.72 -0.14
N HIS A 104 -28.44 31.77 0.81
CA HIS A 104 -27.32 30.87 0.97
C HIS A 104 -27.41 29.69 -0.02
N VAL A 105 -26.55 29.73 -1.03
CA VAL A 105 -26.42 28.68 -2.05
C VAL A 105 -25.27 27.76 -1.70
N LEU A 106 -25.59 26.49 -1.42
CA LEU A 106 -24.58 25.47 -1.17
C LEU A 106 -23.86 25.14 -2.47
N ASN A 107 -22.59 25.51 -2.56
CA ASN A 107 -21.73 25.19 -3.69
C ASN A 107 -20.83 23.97 -3.42
N GLU A 108 -20.14 23.48 -4.45
CA GLU A 108 -19.28 22.31 -4.37
C GLU A 108 -18.09 22.49 -3.42
N ASN A 109 -17.56 23.71 -3.27
CA ASN A 109 -16.45 23.97 -2.33
C ASN A 109 -16.94 23.81 -0.89
N GLU A 110 -18.03 24.50 -0.53
CA GLU A 110 -18.64 24.42 0.80
C GLU A 110 -19.07 23.00 1.14
N PHE A 111 -19.66 22.28 0.18
CA PHE A 111 -20.00 20.88 0.37
C PHE A 111 -18.75 20.03 0.61
N THR A 112 -17.69 20.21 -0.17
CA THR A 112 -16.43 19.44 -0.03
C THR A 112 -15.82 19.65 1.36
N SER A 113 -15.68 20.91 1.80
CA SER A 113 -15.11 21.20 3.12
C SER A 113 -15.97 20.60 4.24
N CYS A 114 -17.30 20.66 4.12
CA CYS A 114 -18.23 20.06 5.07
C CYS A 114 -18.13 18.53 5.08
N PHE A 115 -18.14 17.91 3.90
CA PHE A 115 -18.06 16.46 3.71
C PHE A 115 -16.76 15.90 4.27
N LEU A 116 -15.61 16.47 3.91
CA LEU A 116 -14.30 16.00 4.37
C LEU A 116 -14.16 16.16 5.89
N SER A 117 -14.61 17.28 6.45
CA SER A 117 -14.57 17.51 7.90
C SER A 117 -15.45 16.55 8.71
N ASN A 118 -16.47 15.97 8.06
CA ASN A 118 -17.44 15.05 8.68
C ASN A 118 -17.41 13.66 8.04
N ILE A 119 -16.30 13.27 7.40
CA ILE A 119 -16.21 12.03 6.62
C ILE A 119 -16.48 10.78 7.49
N ALA A 120 -16.14 10.83 8.78
CA ALA A 120 -16.37 9.77 9.75
C ALA A 120 -17.87 9.50 10.02
N SER A 121 -18.74 10.50 9.79
CA SER A 121 -20.20 10.32 9.89
C SER A 121 -20.73 9.30 8.87
N PHE A 122 -19.93 8.95 7.86
CA PHE A 122 -20.26 7.96 6.85
C PHE A 122 -19.68 6.56 7.13
N ASP A 123 -19.12 6.28 8.31
CA ASP A 123 -18.55 4.96 8.62
C ASP A 123 -19.59 3.81 8.53
N ALA A 124 -20.87 4.11 8.80
CA ALA A 124 -21.98 3.19 8.61
C ALA A 124 -22.53 3.15 7.16
N HIS A 125 -22.09 4.08 6.31
CA HIS A 125 -22.60 4.34 4.96
C HIS A 125 -21.47 4.43 3.93
N ILE A 126 -20.53 3.47 3.99
CA ILE A 126 -19.29 3.51 3.20
C ILE A 126 -19.53 3.56 1.69
N GLN A 127 -20.63 2.98 1.20
CA GLN A 127 -20.99 3.00 -0.22
C GLN A 127 -21.28 4.44 -0.67
N ILE A 128 -22.14 5.15 0.06
CA ILE A 128 -22.49 6.55 -0.20
C ILE A 128 -21.24 7.43 -0.13
N ARG A 129 -20.42 7.25 0.92
CA ARG A 129 -19.14 7.99 1.05
C ARG A 129 -18.25 7.82 -0.17
N ASN A 130 -18.05 6.58 -0.60
CA ASN A 130 -17.17 6.27 -1.72
C ASN A 130 -17.76 6.80 -3.03
N GLU A 131 -19.08 6.78 -3.21
CA GLU A 131 -19.76 7.34 -4.37
C GLU A 131 -19.61 8.86 -4.48
N ILE A 132 -19.72 9.59 -3.35
CA ILE A 132 -19.46 11.05 -3.31
C ILE A 132 -18.05 11.36 -3.79
N ILE A 133 -17.04 10.67 -3.23
CA ILE A 133 -15.63 10.89 -3.55
C ILE A 133 -15.37 10.54 -5.01
N PHE A 134 -15.99 9.47 -5.51
CA PHE A 134 -15.93 9.10 -6.91
C PHE A 134 -16.51 10.19 -7.81
N CYS A 135 -17.70 10.73 -7.50
CA CYS A 135 -18.29 11.82 -8.28
C CYS A 135 -17.43 13.09 -8.21
N MET A 136 -16.82 13.43 -7.07
CA MET A 136 -15.88 14.56 -6.96
C MET A 136 -14.66 14.39 -7.88
N LEU A 137 -13.99 13.24 -7.84
CA LEU A 137 -12.82 12.96 -8.67
C LEU A 137 -13.17 12.92 -10.17
N LEU A 138 -14.31 12.31 -10.50
CA LEU A 138 -14.80 12.28 -11.88
C LEU A 138 -15.15 13.69 -12.36
N ALA A 139 -15.76 14.52 -11.51
CA ALA A 139 -16.11 15.88 -11.85
C ALA A 139 -14.88 16.74 -12.14
N ILE A 140 -13.83 16.61 -11.33
CA ILE A 140 -12.52 17.22 -11.56
C ILE A 140 -11.94 16.76 -12.91
N ALA A 141 -11.88 15.45 -13.14
CA ALA A 141 -11.31 14.89 -14.37
C ALA A 141 -11.99 15.39 -15.64
N MET A 142 -13.32 15.52 -15.59
CA MET A 142 -14.11 15.94 -16.74
C MET A 142 -14.09 17.46 -16.95
N SER A 143 -13.94 18.26 -15.88
CA SER A 143 -13.88 19.71 -16.03
C SER A 143 -12.56 20.19 -16.61
N GLU A 144 -11.45 19.46 -16.43
CA GLU A 144 -10.11 19.87 -16.92
C GLU A 144 -10.06 20.16 -18.42
N GLN A 145 -10.94 19.56 -19.22
CA GLN A 145 -11.02 19.79 -20.66
C GLN A 145 -11.84 21.04 -21.04
N ILE A 146 -12.67 21.54 -20.14
CA ILE A 146 -13.64 22.63 -20.40
C ILE A 146 -13.21 23.90 -19.66
N ASP A 147 -13.00 23.78 -18.35
CA ASP A 147 -12.54 24.83 -17.45
C ASP A 147 -11.63 24.22 -16.38
N PRO A 148 -10.29 24.34 -16.54
CA PRO A 148 -9.33 23.73 -15.62
C PRO A 148 -9.39 24.31 -14.21
N ASN A 149 -9.96 25.51 -14.02
CA ASN A 149 -9.99 26.17 -12.72
C ASN A 149 -11.31 25.91 -11.96
N LYS A 150 -12.31 25.29 -12.60
CA LYS A 150 -13.66 25.12 -12.02
C LYS A 150 -13.66 24.48 -10.62
N TYR A 151 -12.83 23.46 -10.40
CA TYR A 151 -12.77 22.70 -9.15
C TYR A 151 -11.41 22.79 -8.44
N GLU A 152 -10.66 23.88 -8.64
CA GLU A 152 -9.29 23.99 -8.09
C GLU A 152 -9.27 23.91 -6.55
N ASN A 153 -10.26 24.50 -5.87
CA ASN A 153 -10.39 24.40 -4.42
C ASN A 153 -10.70 22.97 -3.95
N VAL A 154 -11.68 22.31 -4.58
CA VAL A 154 -12.03 20.90 -4.31
C VAL A 154 -10.80 20.00 -4.51
N LYS A 155 -10.07 20.20 -5.60
CA LYS A 155 -8.83 19.51 -5.94
C LYS A 155 -7.76 19.71 -4.86
N SER A 156 -7.55 20.95 -4.41
CA SER A 156 -6.61 21.29 -3.33
C SER A 156 -6.95 20.60 -2.00
N GLU A 157 -8.24 20.49 -1.66
CA GLU A 157 -8.69 19.81 -0.44
C GLU A 157 -8.50 18.29 -0.53
N ILE A 158 -8.97 17.65 -1.60
CA ILE A 158 -8.86 16.19 -1.78
C ILE A 158 -7.38 15.75 -1.84
N LYS A 159 -6.48 16.54 -2.44
CA LYS A 159 -5.04 16.25 -2.48
C LYS A 159 -4.42 16.14 -1.07
N LYS A 160 -4.96 16.88 -0.08
CA LYS A 160 -4.38 16.98 1.27
C LYS A 160 -5.09 16.11 2.30
N PHE A 161 -6.38 15.82 2.08
CA PHE A 161 -7.20 15.12 3.05
C PHE A 161 -7.23 13.60 2.78
N PRO A 162 -7.04 12.74 3.79
CA PRO A 162 -7.08 11.28 3.62
C PRO A 162 -8.52 10.80 3.38
N CYS A 163 -8.97 10.85 2.12
CA CYS A 163 -10.32 10.49 1.73
C CYS A 163 -10.39 9.40 0.66
N ILE A 164 -9.30 9.08 -0.06
CA ILE A 164 -9.35 8.09 -1.12
C ILE A 164 -9.53 6.69 -0.54
N PRO A 165 -10.60 5.95 -0.89
CA PRO A 165 -10.84 4.63 -0.34
C PRO A 165 -9.83 3.61 -0.89
N CYS A 166 -9.32 2.77 0.01
CA CYS A 166 -8.32 1.76 -0.30
C CYS A 166 -8.95 0.37 -0.44
N SER A 167 -8.33 -0.50 -1.23
CA SER A 167 -8.70 -1.91 -1.32
C SER A 167 -8.54 -2.66 0.03
N PRO A 168 -9.23 -3.79 0.23
CA PRO A 168 -10.21 -4.39 -0.70
C PRO A 168 -11.63 -3.81 -0.56
N ASN A 169 -12.00 -3.28 0.60
CA ASN A 169 -13.39 -2.96 0.94
C ASN A 169 -13.70 -1.46 1.00
N GLY A 170 -12.71 -0.61 0.71
CA GLY A 170 -12.86 0.83 0.71
C GLY A 170 -12.92 1.46 2.10
N ARG A 171 -12.78 0.70 3.20
CA ARG A 171 -12.93 1.25 4.56
C ARG A 171 -11.78 2.19 4.93
N ASN A 172 -10.55 1.76 4.68
CA ASN A 172 -9.36 2.57 4.93
C ASN A 172 -9.27 3.71 3.93
N LEU A 173 -8.96 4.90 4.42
CA LEU A 173 -8.83 6.11 3.62
C LEU A 173 -7.40 6.62 3.64
N LYS A 174 -6.89 7.06 2.49
CA LYS A 174 -5.56 7.66 2.35
C LYS A 174 -5.60 8.85 1.43
N VAL A 175 -4.54 9.66 1.47
CA VAL A 175 -4.26 10.62 0.39
C VAL A 175 -3.68 9.86 -0.81
N ALA A 176 -3.90 10.37 -2.02
CA ALA A 176 -3.46 9.70 -3.24
C ALA A 176 -1.95 9.41 -3.25
N ASN A 177 -1.12 10.33 -2.73
CA ASN A 177 0.34 10.15 -2.66
C ASN A 177 0.83 9.08 -1.67
N GLN A 178 -0.06 8.46 -0.90
CA GLN A 178 0.24 7.29 -0.07
C GLN A 178 -0.22 5.98 -0.73
N LEU A 179 -0.86 6.07 -1.90
CA LEU A 179 -1.29 4.93 -2.70
C LEU A 179 -0.23 4.60 -3.75
N ILE A 180 -0.27 3.35 -4.19
CA ILE A 180 0.61 2.82 -5.22
C ILE A 180 -0.20 2.18 -6.34
N ASP A 181 0.39 2.13 -7.52
CA ASP A 181 -0.18 1.52 -8.71
C ASP A 181 -0.31 -0.02 -8.57
N PRO A 182 -1.53 -0.59 -8.52
CA PRO A 182 -1.78 -2.02 -8.51
C PRO A 182 -1.20 -2.77 -9.72
N ASP A 183 -1.17 -2.18 -10.90
CA ASP A 183 -0.67 -2.84 -12.11
C ASP A 183 0.86 -3.04 -12.05
N VAL A 184 1.56 -2.19 -11.29
CA VAL A 184 3.04 -2.19 -11.19
C VAL A 184 3.53 -2.90 -9.94
N PHE A 185 2.84 -2.74 -8.80
CA PHE A 185 3.35 -3.12 -7.48
C PHE A 185 2.61 -4.30 -6.84
N THR A 186 1.91 -5.12 -7.61
CA THR A 186 1.15 -6.30 -7.14
C THR A 186 2.01 -7.42 -6.54
N ASP A 187 3.30 -7.49 -6.87
CA ASP A 187 4.19 -8.49 -6.27
C ASP A 187 4.77 -8.04 -4.92
N ILE A 188 4.78 -6.73 -4.61
CA ILE A 188 5.33 -6.18 -3.36
C ILE A 188 4.24 -5.85 -2.32
N PHE A 189 2.99 -5.66 -2.75
CA PHE A 189 1.84 -5.38 -1.88
C PHE A 189 0.62 -6.17 -2.31
N ASP A 190 -0.28 -6.36 -1.36
CA ASP A 190 -1.57 -7.00 -1.54
C ASP A 190 -2.70 -6.00 -1.29
N PRO A 191 -3.92 -6.29 -1.76
CA PRO A 191 -5.11 -5.53 -1.41
C PRO A 191 -5.27 -5.29 0.10
N ASP A 192 -4.95 -6.29 0.92
CA ASP A 192 -5.10 -6.23 2.38
C ASP A 192 -4.13 -5.27 3.07
N ASP A 193 -3.04 -4.87 2.40
CA ASP A 193 -2.10 -3.87 2.93
C ASP A 193 -2.68 -2.44 2.87
N ALA A 194 -3.87 -2.26 2.27
CA ALA A 194 -4.53 -0.97 2.08
C ALA A 194 -3.62 0.09 1.43
N MET A 195 -2.81 -0.35 0.46
CA MET A 195 -1.90 0.50 -0.33
C MET A 195 -2.44 0.78 -1.74
N PHE A 196 -3.36 -0.05 -2.21
CA PHE A 196 -4.03 0.13 -3.49
C PHE A 196 -5.30 0.95 -3.33
N PRO A 197 -5.65 1.84 -4.29
CA PRO A 197 -6.99 2.40 -4.37
C PRO A 197 -8.05 1.30 -4.45
N LEU A 198 -9.29 1.62 -4.08
CA LEU A 198 -10.43 0.74 -4.28
C LEU A 198 -10.60 0.42 -5.78
N SER A 199 -10.89 -0.83 -6.11
CA SER A 199 -10.92 -1.31 -7.49
C SER A 199 -11.81 -0.47 -8.43
N SER A 200 -12.99 -0.03 -7.96
CA SER A 200 -13.90 0.82 -8.76
C SER A 200 -13.31 2.18 -9.14
N PHE A 201 -12.45 2.74 -8.29
CA PHE A 201 -11.75 4.01 -8.57
C PHE A 201 -10.65 3.80 -9.61
N TYR A 202 -9.91 2.70 -9.47
CA TYR A 202 -8.76 2.41 -10.32
C TYR A 202 -9.15 1.93 -11.73
N GLN A 203 -10.27 1.22 -11.86
CA GLN A 203 -10.77 0.75 -13.16
C GLN A 203 -11.31 1.88 -14.04
N ASN A 204 -11.76 2.99 -13.45
CA ASN A 204 -12.20 4.15 -14.21
C ASN A 204 -10.98 4.97 -14.65
N SER A 205 -10.78 5.13 -15.97
CA SER A 205 -9.60 5.78 -16.53
C SER A 205 -9.46 7.26 -16.14
N LEU A 206 -10.57 7.99 -16.03
CA LEU A 206 -10.58 9.41 -15.64
C LEU A 206 -10.21 9.57 -14.16
N VAL A 207 -10.81 8.77 -13.29
CA VAL A 207 -10.49 8.78 -11.85
C VAL A 207 -9.04 8.31 -11.63
N ARG A 208 -8.60 7.24 -12.31
CA ARG A 208 -7.22 6.77 -12.27
C ARG A 208 -6.23 7.86 -12.71
N HIS A 209 -6.55 8.62 -13.76
CA HIS A 209 -5.73 9.76 -14.19
C HIS A 209 -5.54 10.79 -13.07
N ILE A 210 -6.64 11.18 -12.42
CA ILE A 210 -6.61 12.14 -11.31
C ILE A 210 -5.81 11.59 -10.12
N LEU A 211 -5.93 10.31 -9.79
CA LEU A 211 -5.14 9.70 -8.70
C LEU A 211 -3.64 9.81 -8.96
N PHE A 212 -3.17 9.59 -10.20
CA PHE A 212 -1.77 9.81 -10.56
C PHE A 212 -1.37 11.27 -10.50
N GLU A 213 -2.22 12.16 -11.01
CA GLU A 213 -1.99 13.60 -10.94
C GLU A 213 -1.92 14.12 -9.49
N PHE A 214 -2.58 13.41 -8.56
CA PHE A 214 -2.56 13.69 -7.12
C PHE A 214 -1.39 12.99 -6.40
N GLY A 215 -0.53 12.29 -7.13
CA GLY A 215 0.74 11.74 -6.64
C GLY A 215 0.73 10.24 -6.33
N MET A 216 -0.29 9.47 -6.74
CA MET A 216 -0.24 8.01 -6.64
C MET A 216 1.02 7.46 -7.32
N MET A 217 1.77 6.63 -6.60
CA MET A 217 3.09 6.19 -7.05
C MET A 217 2.97 5.14 -8.16
N SER A 218 3.60 5.35 -9.32
CA SER A 218 3.59 4.42 -10.46
C SER A 218 4.96 3.93 -10.92
N GLU A 219 6.03 4.66 -10.60
CA GLU A 219 7.37 4.34 -11.13
C GLU A 219 8.37 3.90 -10.07
N LYS A 220 8.37 4.59 -8.92
CA LYS A 220 9.38 4.41 -7.86
C LYS A 220 8.70 4.34 -6.51
N LEU A 221 9.21 3.46 -5.65
CA LEU A 221 8.84 3.38 -4.25
C LEU A 221 9.92 4.05 -3.40
N SER A 222 9.50 4.78 -2.36
CA SER A 222 10.44 5.23 -1.33
C SER A 222 10.87 4.06 -0.45
N MET A 223 12.02 4.20 0.23
CA MET A 223 12.48 3.18 1.17
C MET A 223 11.49 2.93 2.30
N ASP A 224 10.77 3.96 2.77
CA ASP A 224 9.74 3.80 3.80
C ASP A 224 8.59 2.89 3.34
N ILE A 225 8.20 2.99 2.06
CA ILE A 225 7.20 2.09 1.48
C ILE A 225 7.73 0.65 1.44
N ILE A 226 8.97 0.47 0.99
CA ILE A 226 9.61 -0.85 0.91
C ILE A 226 9.72 -1.49 2.30
N ILE A 227 10.06 -0.71 3.32
CA ILE A 227 10.13 -1.16 4.72
C ILE A 227 8.76 -1.67 5.18
N ARG A 228 7.68 -0.91 4.93
CA ARG A 228 6.31 -1.37 5.28
C ARG A 228 5.91 -2.66 4.58
N SER A 229 6.36 -2.87 3.34
CA SER A 229 6.17 -4.17 2.67
C SER A 229 6.93 -5.28 3.40
N ALA A 230 8.18 -5.02 3.79
CA ALA A 230 9.00 -6.01 4.49
C ALA A 230 8.41 -6.44 5.85
N GLU A 231 7.79 -5.51 6.59
CA GLU A 231 7.16 -5.77 7.91
C GLU A 231 6.07 -6.84 7.86
N THR A 232 5.38 -6.97 6.73
CA THR A 232 4.29 -7.93 6.55
C THR A 232 4.76 -9.36 6.27
N ILE A 233 6.04 -9.57 5.93
CA ILE A 233 6.51 -10.87 5.43
C ILE A 233 6.41 -11.94 6.52
N GLU A 234 6.70 -11.61 7.78
CA GLU A 234 6.60 -12.56 8.89
C GLU A 234 5.16 -13.04 9.13
N SER A 235 4.16 -12.19 8.89
CA SER A 235 2.75 -12.62 9.01
C SER A 235 2.29 -13.42 7.80
N ILE A 236 2.73 -13.03 6.59
CA ILE A 236 2.35 -13.70 5.35
C ILE A 236 2.95 -15.10 5.25
N ILE A 237 4.21 -15.30 5.67
CA ILE A 237 4.91 -16.58 5.47
C ILE A 237 4.23 -17.77 6.18
N VAL A 238 3.54 -17.51 7.30
CA VAL A 238 2.78 -18.51 8.06
C VAL A 238 1.52 -18.96 7.31
N ILE A 239 0.96 -18.08 6.47
CA ILE A 239 -0.30 -18.30 5.74
C ILE A 239 -0.02 -18.82 4.33
N ASP A 240 0.87 -18.16 3.60
CA ASP A 240 1.26 -18.50 2.23
C ASP A 240 2.76 -18.20 2.01
N LYS A 241 3.58 -19.24 2.17
CA LYS A 241 5.03 -19.19 1.97
C LYS A 241 5.40 -18.69 0.57
N ARG A 242 4.70 -19.14 -0.47
CA ARG A 242 5.02 -18.77 -1.87
C ARG A 242 4.77 -17.28 -2.09
N LYS A 243 3.67 -16.77 -1.55
CA LYS A 243 3.32 -15.34 -1.60
C LYS A 243 4.35 -14.48 -0.85
N ALA A 244 4.76 -14.89 0.35
CA ALA A 244 5.84 -14.21 1.07
C ALA A 244 7.14 -14.16 0.24
N MET A 245 7.53 -15.26 -0.40
CA MET A 245 8.75 -15.30 -1.22
C MET A 245 8.67 -14.44 -2.48
N LYS A 246 7.49 -14.32 -3.11
CA LYS A 246 7.28 -13.35 -4.20
C LYS A 246 7.51 -11.92 -3.72
N ARG A 247 6.97 -11.58 -2.54
CA ARG A 247 7.15 -10.27 -1.90
C ARG A 247 8.61 -9.98 -1.58
N VAL A 248 9.33 -10.93 -0.97
CA VAL A 248 10.78 -10.80 -0.72
C VAL A 248 11.52 -10.52 -2.03
N LYS A 249 11.26 -11.32 -3.07
CA LYS A 249 11.91 -11.16 -4.37
C LYS A 249 11.63 -9.77 -4.96
N ALA A 250 10.39 -9.28 -4.88
CA ALA A 250 10.02 -7.95 -5.34
C ALA A 250 10.74 -6.85 -4.55
N ILE A 251 10.75 -6.91 -3.21
CA ILE A 251 11.49 -5.97 -2.35
C ILE A 251 12.95 -5.87 -2.77
N LEU A 252 13.62 -7.01 -2.96
CA LEU A 252 15.03 -7.05 -3.37
C LEU A 252 15.27 -6.41 -4.74
N GLN A 253 14.29 -6.42 -5.65
CA GLN A 253 14.40 -5.76 -6.95
C GLN A 253 14.32 -4.23 -6.86
N TYR A 254 13.58 -3.70 -5.88
CA TYR A 254 13.39 -2.26 -5.70
C TYR A 254 14.47 -1.58 -4.82
N ILE A 255 15.32 -2.36 -4.15
CA ILE A 255 16.48 -1.82 -3.43
C ILE A 255 17.53 -1.29 -4.42
N THR A 256 17.58 0.04 -4.58
CA THR A 256 18.49 0.71 -5.53
C THR A 256 19.40 1.76 -4.87
N SER A 257 19.04 2.24 -3.69
CA SER A 257 19.75 3.24 -2.87
C SER A 257 20.27 2.64 -1.56
N PRO A 258 21.11 3.37 -0.80
CA PRO A 258 21.46 2.98 0.57
C PRO A 258 20.23 2.62 1.39
N VAL A 259 20.33 1.51 2.12
CA VAL A 259 19.22 0.93 2.88
C VAL A 259 19.29 1.43 4.33
N PRO A 260 18.18 1.89 4.91
CA PRO A 260 18.11 2.25 6.33
C PRO A 260 18.42 1.05 7.25
N ASP A 261 18.98 1.30 8.42
CA ASP A 261 19.34 0.25 9.38
C ASP A 261 18.14 -0.59 9.85
N GLU A 262 16.92 -0.02 9.79
CA GLU A 262 15.67 -0.71 10.09
C GLU A 262 15.49 -1.96 9.22
N LEU A 263 15.67 -1.84 7.90
CA LEU A 263 15.53 -2.96 6.97
C LEU A 263 16.68 -3.97 7.14
N LYS A 264 17.88 -3.51 7.52
CA LYS A 264 19.05 -4.39 7.78
C LYS A 264 18.87 -5.28 9.01
N LYS A 265 18.03 -4.86 9.96
CA LYS A 265 17.72 -5.59 11.20
C LYS A 265 16.42 -6.40 11.09
N MET A 266 15.64 -6.18 10.04
CA MET A 266 14.35 -6.82 9.85
C MET A 266 14.50 -8.26 9.34
N ARG A 267 13.68 -9.17 9.88
CA ARG A 267 13.67 -10.59 9.52
C ARG A 267 12.74 -10.84 8.33
N PHE A 268 13.24 -10.59 7.13
CA PHE A 268 12.45 -10.78 5.91
C PHE A 268 13.15 -11.66 4.86
N LEU A 269 14.39 -12.07 5.09
CA LEU A 269 15.14 -12.88 4.13
C LEU A 269 15.02 -14.37 4.43
N PRO A 270 14.78 -15.21 3.40
CA PRO A 270 14.58 -16.65 3.61
C PRO A 270 15.88 -17.36 3.94
N VAL A 271 15.79 -18.31 4.86
CA VAL A 271 16.92 -19.15 5.26
C VAL A 271 16.92 -20.43 4.44
N LEU A 272 18.11 -20.85 3.98
CA LEU A 272 18.28 -22.11 3.25
C LEU A 272 17.91 -23.28 4.18
N PRO A 273 16.95 -24.14 3.79
CA PRO A 273 16.61 -25.31 4.58
C PRO A 273 17.79 -26.28 4.64
N LYS A 274 17.86 -27.04 5.73
CA LYS A 274 18.88 -28.07 5.89
C LYS A 274 18.76 -29.12 4.76
N PRO A 275 19.84 -29.41 4.02
CA PRO A 275 19.82 -30.48 3.02
C PRO A 275 19.59 -31.85 3.67
N GLU A 276 18.87 -32.75 3.00
CA GLU A 276 18.45 -34.06 3.56
C GLU A 276 19.63 -34.91 4.07
N ASP A 277 20.72 -34.99 3.31
CA ASP A 277 21.90 -35.79 3.65
C ASP A 277 22.90 -35.07 4.57
N TYR A 278 22.58 -33.85 5.03
CA TYR A 278 23.49 -33.04 5.83
C TYR A 278 23.48 -33.50 7.30
N PHE A 279 24.54 -34.15 7.76
CA PHE A 279 24.53 -34.78 9.09
C PHE A 279 25.09 -33.92 10.23
N ILE A 280 25.73 -32.79 9.94
CA ILE A 280 26.27 -31.88 10.97
C ILE A 280 25.22 -30.84 11.41
N HIS A 281 25.52 -30.10 12.49
CA HIS A 281 24.67 -29.00 12.95
C HIS A 281 24.43 -28.00 11.81
N TRP A 282 23.18 -27.54 11.66
CA TRP A 282 22.78 -26.57 10.65
C TRP A 282 22.37 -25.27 11.34
N LYS A 283 23.09 -24.17 11.06
CA LYS A 283 22.86 -22.92 11.78
C LYS A 283 21.47 -22.33 11.51
N GLY A 284 20.93 -22.55 10.32
CA GLY A 284 19.62 -22.06 9.91
C GLY A 284 18.43 -22.91 10.39
N GLU A 285 18.68 -24.00 11.13
CA GLU A 285 17.63 -24.94 11.53
C GLU A 285 16.57 -24.24 12.40
N GLY A 286 15.29 -24.48 12.11
CA GLY A 286 14.18 -23.84 12.84
C GLY A 286 13.92 -22.37 12.50
N HIS A 287 14.69 -21.76 11.58
CA HIS A 287 14.47 -20.39 11.13
C HIS A 287 13.93 -20.37 9.69
N MET A 288 12.78 -19.73 9.48
CA MET A 288 12.28 -19.46 8.12
C MET A 288 12.82 -18.15 7.55
N LEU A 289 12.90 -17.13 8.43
CA LEU A 289 13.32 -15.77 8.10
C LEU A 289 14.37 -15.29 9.10
N LEU A 290 15.39 -14.60 8.57
CA LEU A 290 16.43 -13.93 9.34
C LEU A 290 16.71 -12.54 8.76
N SER A 291 17.42 -11.73 9.55
CA SER A 291 17.87 -10.42 9.09
C SER A 291 19.10 -10.53 8.20
N PRO A 292 19.34 -9.54 7.31
CA PRO A 292 20.55 -9.46 6.50
C PRO A 292 21.87 -9.74 7.24
N ASN A 293 22.02 -9.21 8.47
CA ASN A 293 23.27 -9.33 9.25
C ASN A 293 23.51 -10.74 9.84
N GLU A 294 22.47 -11.56 9.91
CA GLU A 294 22.54 -12.94 10.42
C GLU A 294 22.86 -13.95 9.31
N LEU A 295 22.86 -13.51 8.05
CA LEU A 295 22.98 -14.35 6.87
C LEU A 295 24.32 -14.20 6.17
N ILE A 296 24.71 -15.26 5.46
CA ILE A 296 25.77 -15.24 4.46
C ILE A 296 25.21 -15.56 3.07
N CYS A 297 25.70 -14.86 2.06
CA CYS A 297 25.37 -15.08 0.65
C CYS A 297 26.57 -14.76 -0.24
N ASP A 298 27.21 -15.79 -0.80
CA ASP A 298 28.18 -15.62 -1.87
C ASP A 298 27.48 -15.63 -3.23
N SER A 299 27.37 -14.48 -3.88
CA SER A 299 26.73 -14.36 -5.20
C SER A 299 27.48 -15.06 -6.34
N ARG A 300 28.68 -15.58 -6.08
CA ARG A 300 29.52 -16.26 -7.07
C ARG A 300 29.45 -17.79 -6.97
N SER A 301 28.84 -18.33 -5.93
CA SER A 301 28.75 -19.77 -5.71
C SER A 301 27.31 -20.19 -5.44
N LYS A 302 27.04 -21.49 -5.52
CA LYS A 302 25.73 -22.02 -5.12
C LYS A 302 25.62 -21.96 -3.60
N ALA A 303 24.41 -21.76 -3.08
CA ALA A 303 24.17 -21.71 -1.64
C ALA A 303 24.70 -22.97 -0.92
N ILE A 304 24.61 -24.14 -1.58
CA ILE A 304 25.16 -25.40 -1.07
C ILE A 304 26.70 -25.42 -0.97
N ASP A 305 27.41 -24.72 -1.86
CA ASP A 305 28.87 -24.62 -1.79
C ASP A 305 29.30 -23.80 -0.56
N THR A 306 28.54 -22.73 -0.27
CA THR A 306 28.73 -21.94 0.95
C THR A 306 28.43 -22.79 2.19
N ALA A 307 27.40 -23.65 2.12
CA ALA A 307 27.03 -24.57 3.20
C ALA A 307 28.11 -25.58 3.56
N PHE A 308 28.91 -26.03 2.59
CA PHE A 308 30.04 -26.91 2.83
C PHE A 308 31.23 -26.21 3.50
N ILE A 309 31.26 -24.88 3.51
CA ILE A 309 32.36 -24.10 4.08
C ILE A 309 32.01 -23.62 5.50
N VAL A 310 30.74 -23.26 5.76
CA VAL A 310 30.35 -22.58 7.01
C VAL A 310 28.93 -22.91 7.52
N GLY A 311 28.25 -23.93 6.96
CA GLY A 311 26.82 -24.16 7.22
C GLY A 311 26.44 -24.45 8.68
N SER A 312 27.38 -24.86 9.53
CA SER A 312 27.15 -25.03 10.97
C SER A 312 27.34 -23.75 11.78
N GLN A 313 27.98 -22.72 11.22
CA GLN A 313 28.32 -21.48 11.93
C GLN A 313 27.51 -20.27 11.43
N ARG A 314 27.13 -20.27 10.15
CA ARG A 314 26.34 -19.19 9.53
C ARG A 314 25.09 -19.72 8.85
N ALA A 315 23.98 -19.03 9.05
CA ALA A 315 22.76 -19.27 8.27
C ALA A 315 22.95 -18.71 6.86
N ILE A 316 22.44 -19.41 5.86
CA ILE A 316 22.68 -19.10 4.45
C ILE A 316 21.39 -18.56 3.83
N LEU A 317 21.52 -17.50 3.05
CA LEU A 317 20.38 -16.95 2.31
C LEU A 317 19.87 -17.98 1.29
N ASN A 318 18.57 -18.26 1.32
CA ASN A 318 17.96 -19.14 0.33
C ASN A 318 17.75 -18.40 -1.00
N THR A 319 18.68 -18.57 -1.92
CA THR A 319 18.61 -18.00 -3.28
C THR A 319 17.92 -18.91 -4.30
N ASP A 320 17.31 -20.01 -3.86
CA ASP A 320 16.55 -20.91 -4.74
C ASP A 320 15.30 -20.22 -5.28
N SER A 321 14.57 -20.91 -6.17
CA SER A 321 13.38 -20.34 -6.78
C SER A 321 12.29 -20.06 -5.73
N VAL A 322 11.35 -19.18 -6.08
CA VAL A 322 10.18 -18.86 -5.23
C VAL A 322 9.34 -20.12 -4.94
N SER A 323 9.26 -21.06 -5.89
CA SER A 323 8.58 -22.36 -5.69
C SER A 323 9.28 -23.25 -4.67
N ASP A 324 10.60 -23.12 -4.54
CA ASP A 324 11.42 -23.89 -3.60
C ASP A 324 11.56 -23.17 -2.24
N GLY A 325 10.87 -22.04 -2.07
CA GLY A 325 10.89 -21.26 -0.83
C GLY A 325 12.08 -20.32 -0.68
N GLY A 326 12.79 -20.01 -1.77
CA GLY A 326 13.85 -19.00 -1.80
C GLY A 326 13.40 -17.67 -2.41
N CYS A 327 14.30 -16.68 -2.42
CA CYS A 327 14.05 -15.35 -2.99
C CYS A 327 14.53 -15.19 -4.45
N GLY A 328 15.10 -16.25 -5.04
CA GLY A 328 15.79 -16.20 -6.32
C GLY A 328 17.14 -15.47 -6.25
N THR A 329 17.77 -15.29 -7.42
CA THR A 329 19.07 -14.64 -7.54
C THR A 329 19.06 -13.20 -7.04
N VAL A 330 19.93 -12.90 -6.07
CA VAL A 330 20.11 -11.55 -5.52
C VAL A 330 21.30 -10.88 -6.20
N ARG A 331 21.10 -9.65 -6.71
CA ARG A 331 22.17 -8.89 -7.35
C ARG A 331 23.25 -8.52 -6.33
N SER A 332 24.53 -8.61 -6.70
CA SER A 332 25.66 -8.26 -5.83
C SER A 332 25.59 -6.84 -5.26
N ARG A 333 24.97 -5.90 -5.97
CA ARG A 333 24.72 -4.54 -5.44
C ARG A 333 23.78 -4.56 -4.24
N VAL A 334 22.70 -5.33 -4.30
CA VAL A 334 21.70 -5.43 -3.23
C VAL A 334 22.29 -6.11 -1.99
N ILE A 335 23.07 -7.17 -2.17
CA ILE A 335 23.82 -7.84 -1.09
C ILE A 335 24.70 -6.84 -0.34
N LYS A 336 25.43 -5.98 -1.07
CA LYS A 336 26.25 -4.91 -0.47
C LYS A 336 25.42 -3.86 0.26
N LEU A 337 24.30 -3.42 -0.33
CA LEU A 337 23.43 -2.41 0.28
C LEU A 337 22.75 -2.90 1.57
N LEU A 338 22.44 -4.20 1.63
CA LEU A 338 21.90 -4.87 2.82
C LEU A 338 22.98 -5.32 3.80
N GLU A 339 24.26 -5.14 3.48
CA GLU A 339 25.40 -5.55 4.32
C GLU A 339 25.43 -7.05 4.65
N ILE A 340 24.86 -7.89 3.76
CA ILE A 340 24.91 -9.34 3.91
C ILE A 340 26.35 -9.81 3.72
N ALA A 341 26.84 -10.64 4.64
CA ALA A 341 28.18 -11.19 4.55
C ALA A 341 28.33 -12.01 3.24
N THR A 342 29.41 -11.78 2.50
CA THR A 342 29.68 -12.50 1.24
C THR A 342 30.72 -13.62 1.37
N LYS A 343 31.47 -13.61 2.47
CA LYS A 343 32.50 -14.60 2.78
C LYS A 343 32.53 -14.86 4.28
N PRO A 344 32.78 -16.10 4.71
CA PRO A 344 32.99 -16.39 6.11
C PRO A 344 34.36 -15.90 6.58
N SER A 345 34.52 -15.73 7.89
CA SER A 345 35.83 -15.50 8.50
C SER A 345 36.65 -16.80 8.55
N PHE A 346 37.96 -16.69 8.75
CA PHE A 346 38.81 -17.87 8.93
C PHE A 346 38.36 -18.71 10.12
N ASP A 347 38.07 -18.06 11.25
CA ASP A 347 37.66 -18.69 12.50
C ASP A 347 36.33 -19.44 12.37
N GLU A 348 35.36 -18.87 11.64
CA GLU A 348 34.09 -19.53 11.36
C GLU A 348 34.29 -20.82 10.56
N VAL A 349 35.19 -20.82 9.58
CA VAL A 349 35.50 -22.03 8.79
C VAL A 349 36.25 -23.05 9.64
N LEU A 350 37.16 -22.62 10.52
CA LEU A 350 37.86 -23.50 11.46
C LEU A 350 36.89 -24.15 12.47
N GLU A 351 35.94 -23.38 13.01
CA GLU A 351 34.93 -23.90 13.91
C GLU A 351 33.94 -24.84 13.20
N HIS A 352 33.58 -24.54 11.94
CA HIS A 352 32.83 -25.46 11.09
C HIS A 352 33.57 -26.80 10.92
N PHE A 353 34.89 -26.74 10.73
CA PHE A 353 35.73 -27.93 10.53
C PHE A 353 35.80 -28.78 11.80
N ASN A 354 35.98 -28.14 12.96
CA ASN A 354 35.95 -28.82 14.24
C ASN A 354 34.59 -29.47 14.50
N THR A 355 33.49 -28.80 14.13
CA THR A 355 32.14 -29.36 14.20
C THR A 355 31.99 -30.60 13.33
N LEU A 356 32.55 -30.59 12.12
CA LEU A 356 32.57 -31.74 11.21
C LEU A 356 33.31 -32.93 11.83
N ILE A 357 34.51 -32.71 12.37
CA ILE A 357 35.30 -33.77 13.03
C ILE A 357 34.52 -34.36 14.22
N CYS A 358 33.99 -33.51 15.10
CA CYS A 358 33.27 -33.95 16.30
C CYS A 358 31.97 -34.71 15.97
N SER A 359 31.34 -34.40 14.83
CA SER A 359 30.12 -35.05 14.39
C SER A 359 30.38 -36.39 13.69
N PHE A 360 31.61 -36.66 13.25
CA PHE A 360 31.96 -37.89 12.56
C PHE A 360 32.06 -39.08 13.52
N LYS A 361 31.23 -40.10 13.30
CA LYS A 361 31.21 -41.35 14.07
C LYS A 361 31.28 -42.57 13.15
N PRO A 362 32.40 -43.32 13.11
CA PRO A 362 32.47 -44.58 12.39
C PRO A 362 31.66 -45.69 13.10
N PRO A 363 31.00 -46.61 12.37
CA PRO A 363 30.82 -46.62 10.92
C PRO A 363 29.72 -45.64 10.48
N ALA A 364 30.00 -44.83 9.45
CA ALA A 364 29.04 -43.93 8.83
C ALA A 364 28.50 -44.54 7.52
N SER A 365 27.38 -44.01 7.00
CA SER A 365 26.89 -44.39 5.67
C SER A 365 27.86 -43.94 4.56
N ASN A 366 27.88 -44.63 3.41
CA ASN A 366 28.73 -44.23 2.28
C ASN A 366 28.48 -42.77 1.84
N GLY A 367 27.24 -42.30 1.90
CA GLY A 367 26.90 -40.90 1.58
C GLY A 367 27.55 -39.88 2.52
N HIS A 368 27.76 -40.21 3.80
CA HIS A 368 28.46 -39.32 4.72
C HIS A 368 29.95 -39.17 4.34
N TYR A 369 30.61 -40.24 3.89
CA TYR A 369 32.01 -40.16 3.47
C TYR A 369 32.18 -39.25 2.26
N GLU A 370 31.32 -39.34 1.25
CA GLU A 370 31.35 -38.45 0.09
C GLU A 370 31.08 -36.98 0.48
N LEU A 371 30.15 -36.75 1.41
CA LEU A 371 29.86 -35.40 1.88
C LEU A 371 31.03 -34.80 2.66
N ILE A 372 31.65 -35.58 3.55
CA ILE A 372 32.86 -35.18 4.29
C ILE A 372 33.97 -34.80 3.32
N ASP A 373 34.21 -35.64 2.31
CA ASP A 373 35.23 -35.38 1.30
C ASP A 373 34.98 -34.05 0.58
N LYS A 374 33.74 -33.81 0.13
CA LYS A 374 33.34 -32.54 -0.50
C LYS A 374 33.53 -31.34 0.42
N MET A 375 33.11 -31.45 1.69
CA MET A 375 33.29 -30.39 2.69
C MET A 375 34.76 -30.07 2.90
N CYS A 376 35.58 -31.08 3.18
CA CYS A 376 37.03 -30.93 3.35
C CYS A 376 37.64 -30.21 2.14
N HIS A 377 37.39 -30.68 0.92
CA HIS A 377 37.93 -30.05 -0.29
C HIS A 377 37.55 -28.57 -0.42
N LYS A 378 36.30 -28.21 -0.13
CA LYS A 378 35.82 -26.81 -0.20
C LYS A 378 36.46 -25.93 0.86
N MET A 379 36.62 -26.44 2.08
CA MET A 379 37.24 -25.72 3.20
C MET A 379 38.74 -25.53 3.00
N TYR A 380 39.45 -26.56 2.51
CA TYR A 380 40.86 -26.43 2.13
C TYR A 380 41.06 -25.42 1.00
N ALA A 381 40.22 -25.47 -0.04
CA ALA A 381 40.28 -24.48 -1.11
C ALA A 381 40.03 -23.05 -0.59
N PHE A 382 39.11 -22.88 0.37
CA PHE A 382 38.90 -21.61 1.04
C PHE A 382 40.16 -21.11 1.77
N TRP A 383 40.77 -21.94 2.62
CA TRP A 383 41.98 -21.55 3.37
C TRP A 383 43.17 -21.29 2.47
N MET A 384 43.41 -22.10 1.44
CA MET A 384 44.48 -21.87 0.46
C MET A 384 44.33 -20.51 -0.23
N ASN A 385 43.11 -20.19 -0.67
CA ASN A 385 42.82 -18.87 -1.25
C ASN A 385 43.03 -17.75 -0.23
N HIS A 386 42.68 -17.96 1.03
CA HIS A 386 42.87 -16.97 2.10
C HIS A 386 44.37 -16.73 2.37
N LEU A 387 45.16 -17.79 2.51
CA LEU A 387 46.61 -17.74 2.76
C LEU A 387 47.39 -17.07 1.61
N ILE A 388 47.01 -17.36 0.37
CA ILE A 388 47.58 -16.71 -0.83
C ILE A 388 47.30 -15.21 -0.82
N MET A 389 46.09 -14.79 -0.45
CA MET A 389 45.72 -13.37 -0.37
C MET A 389 46.42 -12.63 0.78
N CYS A 390 46.79 -13.33 1.85
CA CYS A 390 47.51 -12.77 3.00
C CYS A 390 49.04 -12.67 2.80
N ASN A 391 49.58 -12.98 1.61
CA ASN A 391 51.03 -12.95 1.33
C ASN A 391 51.87 -13.83 2.28
N LEU A 392 51.27 -14.87 2.87
CA LEU A 392 51.96 -15.85 3.70
C LEU A 392 52.57 -16.93 2.81
N SER A 393 53.64 -16.58 2.10
CA SER A 393 54.34 -17.44 1.11
C SER A 393 55.12 -18.62 1.71
N HIS A 394 54.89 -19.00 2.97
CA HIS A 394 55.74 -19.95 3.71
C HIS A 394 55.03 -21.20 4.25
N TYR A 395 53.82 -21.54 3.82
CA TYR A 395 53.20 -22.82 4.17
C TYR A 395 53.18 -23.80 2.99
N GLN A 396 54.01 -24.84 3.09
CA GLN A 396 54.02 -25.98 2.17
C GLN A 396 52.95 -27.02 2.56
N SER A 397 52.11 -27.36 1.58
CA SER A 397 51.45 -28.66 1.32
C SER A 397 50.82 -29.43 2.50
N ILE A 398 49.49 -29.55 2.47
CA ILE A 398 48.74 -30.57 3.22
C ILE A 398 48.40 -31.73 2.27
N THR A 399 48.93 -32.91 2.54
CA THR A 399 48.66 -34.14 1.77
C THR A 399 47.65 -35.00 2.53
N ILE A 400 46.47 -35.25 1.95
CA ILE A 400 45.49 -36.20 2.47
C ILE A 400 45.83 -37.58 1.90
N ASN A 401 46.42 -38.46 2.73
CA ASN A 401 46.54 -39.88 2.39
C ASN A 401 45.22 -40.58 2.74
N HIS A 402 44.50 -41.00 1.69
CA HIS A 402 43.40 -41.94 1.82
C HIS A 402 43.98 -43.31 2.17
N LEU A 403 43.75 -43.79 3.41
CA LEU A 403 43.57 -45.20 3.82
C LEU A 403 43.76 -45.29 5.34
N TYR A 404 42.68 -45.72 6.03
CA TYR A 404 42.66 -46.11 7.45
C TYR A 404 42.99 -45.02 8.48
N GLY A 405 41.99 -44.18 8.77
CA GLY A 405 41.77 -43.67 10.13
C GLY A 405 42.91 -42.89 10.77
N GLN A 406 43.22 -41.70 10.24
CA GLN A 406 43.71 -40.55 11.02
C GLN A 406 43.74 -39.32 10.12
N VAL A 407 42.86 -38.34 10.37
CA VAL A 407 42.99 -37.00 9.77
C VAL A 407 43.94 -36.21 10.68
N LYS A 408 45.21 -36.12 10.29
CA LYS A 408 46.22 -35.31 10.98
C LYS A 408 46.43 -34.02 10.18
N LEU A 409 45.85 -32.92 10.66
CA LEU A 409 46.13 -31.57 10.17
C LEU A 409 47.39 -31.05 10.87
N LEU A 410 48.50 -30.98 10.13
CA LEU A 410 49.72 -30.31 10.58
C LEU A 410 49.62 -28.82 10.23
N PHE A 411 49.23 -28.01 11.22
CA PHE A 411 49.57 -26.59 11.22
C PHE A 411 51.01 -26.49 11.69
N VAL A 412 51.95 -26.28 10.76
CA VAL A 412 53.24 -25.72 11.17
C VAL A 412 52.92 -24.28 11.60
N HIS A 413 53.48 -23.80 12.70
CA HIS A 413 53.57 -22.36 13.00
C HIS A 413 55.01 -21.98 12.69
N GLY A 414 55.23 -21.27 11.58
CA GLY A 414 56.48 -20.55 11.35
C GLY A 414 56.56 -19.37 12.31
N MET A 415 57.55 -19.40 13.19
CA MET A 415 57.95 -18.29 14.06
C MET A 415 58.30 -17.04 13.28
#